data_AF-A0A7R7GTE0-F1
#
_entry.id   AF-A0A7R7GTE0-F1
#
_cell.length_a   1.000
_cell.length_b   1.000
_cell.length_c   1.000
_cell.angle_alpha   90.00
_cell.angle_beta   90.00
_cell.angle_gamma   90.00
#
_symmetry.space_group_name_H-M   'P 1'
#
loop_
_entity.id
_entity.type
_entity.pdbx_description
1 polymer ?
#
loop_
_entity_poly.entity_id
_entity_poly.type
_entity_poly.pdbx_seq_one_letter_code
_entity_poly.pdbx_strand_id
1 'polypeptide(L)'
;MRLRDLLKFDFYFADSATFRDNIAEEMAWHQDWEAHLAAGGDEIDSILYAKRPLISDAMLRVFFEAYEIVADVLRDAPADIGAKELTQLALGVGRQYVAQGRVRSSEPVSTLLFATARQVAADQHLIEPGPDLAARRNAFRQELRDILRDFNHVEQIARHRFVAREIEARQARQAGSQAR
;
A
#
# COMPACT_ATOMS: atom_id res chain seq x y z
N MET A 1 11.52 7.08 2.79
CA MET A 1 12.33 5.88 3.05
C MET A 1 11.51 4.74 3.62
N ARG A 2 10.59 5.01 4.57
CA ARG A 2 9.81 3.97 5.22
C ARG A 2 9.13 2.96 4.28
N LEU A 3 8.41 3.41 3.25
CA LEU A 3 7.78 2.52 2.27
C LEU A 3 8.78 1.62 1.53
N ARG A 4 9.96 2.15 1.17
CA ARG A 4 11.05 1.34 0.59
C ARG A 4 11.48 0.24 1.55
N ASP A 5 11.64 0.56 2.83
CA ASP A 5 12.10 -0.42 3.82
C ASP A 5 11.07 -1.53 4.05
N LEU A 6 9.77 -1.21 3.97
CA LEU A 6 8.69 -2.19 4.03
C LEU A 6 8.63 -3.09 2.79
N LEU A 7 8.91 -2.53 1.61
CA LEU A 7 8.79 -3.24 0.32
C LEU A 7 10.08 -3.91 -0.14
N LYS A 8 11.21 -3.74 0.56
CA LYS A 8 12.55 -4.19 0.13
C LYS A 8 12.70 -5.70 -0.07
N PHE A 9 11.77 -6.49 0.46
CA PHE A 9 11.75 -7.94 0.28
C PHE A 9 10.94 -8.40 -0.94
N ASP A 10 10.02 -7.56 -1.44
CA ASP A 10 9.25 -7.82 -2.66
C ASP A 10 9.85 -7.12 -3.89
N PHE A 11 10.62 -6.04 -3.68
CA PHE A 11 11.18 -5.23 -4.76
C PHE A 11 12.66 -4.91 -4.52
N TYR A 12 13.40 -4.84 -5.63
CA TYR A 12 14.78 -4.37 -5.62
C TYR A 12 14.81 -2.85 -5.65
N PHE A 13 15.48 -2.26 -4.68
CA PHE A 13 15.72 -0.82 -4.61
C PHE A 13 17.22 -0.53 -4.70
N ALA A 14 17.56 0.62 -5.30
CA ALA A 14 18.88 1.21 -5.14
C ALA A 14 19.14 1.53 -3.65
N ASP A 15 20.38 1.92 -3.32
CA ASP A 15 20.69 2.42 -1.99
C ASP A 15 19.83 3.64 -1.63
N SER A 16 19.82 3.99 -0.34
CA SER A 16 18.93 5.00 0.20
C SER A 16 19.09 6.39 -0.43
N ALA A 17 20.31 6.79 -0.79
CA ALA A 17 20.57 8.09 -1.40
C ALA A 17 20.11 8.07 -2.86
N THR A 18 20.58 7.09 -3.63
CA THR A 18 20.21 6.92 -5.04
C THR A 18 18.70 6.78 -5.23
N PHE A 19 18.01 6.04 -4.35
CA PHE A 19 16.56 5.92 -4.44
C PHE A 19 15.86 7.28 -4.22
N ARG A 20 16.35 8.12 -3.31
CA ARG A 20 15.79 9.46 -3.09
C ARG A 20 16.00 10.34 -4.31
N ASP A 21 17.19 10.29 -4.91
CA ASP A 21 17.50 11.07 -6.11
C ASP A 21 16.60 10.66 -7.28
N ASN A 22 16.38 9.36 -7.47
CA ASN A 22 15.45 8.85 -8.48
C ASN A 22 14.01 9.32 -8.24
N ILE A 23 13.54 9.39 -6.99
CA ILE A 23 12.20 9.95 -6.70
C ILE A 23 12.14 11.44 -7.05
N ALA A 24 13.18 12.21 -6.74
CA ALA A 24 13.22 13.63 -7.08
C ALA A 24 13.21 13.86 -8.59
N GLU A 25 13.95 13.05 -9.35
CA GLU A 25 13.94 13.06 -10.81
C GLU A 25 12.54 12.71 -11.36
N GLU A 26 11.92 11.65 -10.86
CA GLU A 26 10.57 11.24 -11.24
C GLU A 26 9.47 12.23 -10.83
N MET A 27 9.76 13.15 -9.92
CA MET A 27 8.85 14.21 -9.48
C MET A 27 9.10 15.55 -10.17
N ALA A 28 10.18 15.68 -10.95
CA ALA A 28 10.57 16.93 -11.60
C ALA A 28 9.54 17.46 -12.63
N TRP A 29 8.56 16.66 -13.03
CA TRP A 29 7.43 17.10 -13.87
C TRP A 29 6.47 18.04 -13.12
N HIS A 30 6.48 18.06 -11.78
CA HIS A 30 5.64 18.93 -10.96
C HIS A 30 6.50 19.97 -10.26
N GLN A 31 6.33 21.25 -10.62
CA GLN A 31 7.08 22.34 -10.02
C GLN A 31 6.76 22.44 -8.51
N ASP A 32 7.78 22.74 -7.71
CA ASP A 32 7.68 22.92 -6.26
C ASP A 32 7.04 21.73 -5.51
N TRP A 33 7.18 20.51 -6.04
CA TRP A 33 6.58 19.31 -5.47
C TRP A 33 6.97 19.06 -4.00
N GLU A 34 8.20 19.39 -3.61
CA GLU A 34 8.64 19.26 -2.21
C GLU A 34 7.88 20.22 -1.28
N ALA A 35 7.63 21.45 -1.73
CA ALA A 35 6.87 22.43 -0.96
C ALA A 35 5.39 22.03 -0.84
N HIS A 36 4.80 21.54 -1.93
CA HIS A 36 3.43 21.02 -1.92
C HIS A 36 3.30 19.78 -1.00
N LEU A 37 4.28 18.87 -1.02
CA LEU A 37 4.31 17.73 -0.07
C LEU A 37 4.44 18.20 1.38
N ALA A 38 5.28 19.19 1.65
CA ALA A 38 5.47 19.74 2.99
C ALA A 38 4.21 20.48 3.51
N ALA A 39 3.45 21.13 2.63
CA ALA A 39 2.19 21.79 2.96
C ALA A 39 1.09 20.79 3.34
N GLY A 40 1.08 19.61 2.72
CA GLY A 40 0.10 18.57 3.00
C GLY A 40 -1.30 18.87 2.48
N GLY A 41 -2.26 18.02 2.84
CA GLY A 41 -3.69 18.23 2.53
C GLY A 41 -3.96 18.45 1.03
N ASP A 42 -4.66 19.54 0.71
CA ASP A 42 -5.09 19.88 -0.65
C ASP A 42 -3.93 19.98 -1.65
N GLU A 43 -2.71 20.31 -1.20
CA GLU A 43 -1.53 20.39 -2.07
C GLU A 43 -1.01 19.00 -2.50
N ILE A 44 -1.13 18.01 -1.61
CA ILE A 44 -0.86 16.61 -1.97
C ILE A 44 -1.92 16.13 -2.97
N ASP A 45 -3.18 16.47 -2.73
CA ASP A 45 -4.27 16.13 -3.64
C ASP A 45 -4.04 16.72 -5.02
N SER A 46 -3.62 17.99 -5.11
CA SER A 46 -3.24 18.65 -6.37
C SER A 46 -2.19 17.85 -7.16
N ILE A 47 -1.12 17.39 -6.49
CA ILE A 47 -0.11 16.52 -7.10
C ILE A 47 -0.74 15.21 -7.62
N LEU A 48 -1.56 14.55 -6.82
CA LEU A 48 -2.21 13.28 -7.19
C LEU A 48 -3.17 13.49 -8.38
N TYR A 49 -3.95 14.57 -8.37
CA TYR A 49 -4.82 14.97 -9.48
C TYR A 49 -4.04 15.33 -10.74
N ALA A 50 -2.80 15.79 -10.63
CA ALA A 50 -1.94 16.07 -11.76
C ALA A 50 -1.29 14.79 -12.34
N LYS A 51 -0.77 13.88 -11.50
CA LYS A 51 -0.04 12.67 -11.92
C LYS A 51 -0.88 11.77 -12.83
N ARG A 52 -0.28 11.25 -13.91
CA ARG A 52 -0.95 10.30 -14.83
C ARG A 52 0.01 9.18 -15.27
N PRO A 53 -0.39 7.90 -15.20
CA PRO A 53 -1.55 7.36 -14.48
C PRO A 53 -1.30 7.23 -12.96
N LEU A 54 -2.37 7.16 -12.15
CA LEU A 54 -2.30 6.81 -10.72
C LEU A 54 -2.56 5.30 -10.59
N ILE A 55 -1.50 4.50 -10.48
CA ILE A 55 -1.58 3.02 -10.45
C ILE A 55 -1.05 2.41 -9.16
N SER A 56 -0.59 3.23 -8.20
CA SER A 56 0.04 2.74 -6.97
C SER A 56 -0.88 1.81 -6.17
N ASP A 57 -2.17 2.13 -6.10
CA ASP A 57 -3.18 1.27 -5.48
C ASP A 57 -3.20 -0.14 -6.09
N ALA A 58 -3.37 -0.23 -7.42
CA ALA A 58 -3.42 -1.50 -8.13
C ALA A 58 -2.11 -2.29 -8.06
N MET A 59 -0.96 -1.61 -7.97
CA MET A 59 0.35 -2.25 -8.00
C MET A 59 0.84 -2.69 -6.61
N LEU A 60 0.53 -1.95 -5.56
CA LEU A 60 1.18 -2.11 -4.26
C LEU A 60 0.24 -2.58 -3.14
N ARG A 61 -1.07 -2.33 -3.25
CA ARG A 61 -2.03 -2.66 -2.17
C ARG A 61 -1.96 -4.12 -1.75
N VAL A 62 -1.84 -5.04 -2.71
CA VAL A 62 -1.83 -6.49 -2.45
C VAL A 62 -0.75 -6.91 -1.44
N PHE A 63 0.41 -6.26 -1.48
CA PHE A 63 1.50 -6.53 -0.54
C PHE A 63 1.15 -6.04 0.86
N PHE A 64 0.65 -4.80 0.98
CA PHE A 64 0.27 -4.22 2.27
C PHE A 64 -0.94 -4.91 2.91
N GLU A 65 -1.90 -5.40 2.13
CA GLU A 65 -3.00 -6.22 2.65
C GLU A 65 -2.47 -7.55 3.20
N ALA A 66 -1.51 -8.19 2.51
CA ALA A 66 -0.86 -9.39 3.03
C ALA A 66 -0.06 -9.12 4.32
N TYR A 67 0.63 -7.97 4.38
CA TYR A 67 1.36 -7.54 5.57
C TYR A 67 0.40 -7.27 6.74
N GLU A 68 -0.75 -6.61 6.51
CA GLU A 68 -1.74 -6.33 7.56
C GLU A 68 -2.29 -7.63 8.15
N ILE A 69 -2.58 -8.63 7.31
CA ILE A 69 -3.06 -9.95 7.77
C ILE A 69 -2.03 -10.59 8.70
N VAL A 70 -0.75 -10.61 8.30
CA VAL A 70 0.33 -11.18 9.13
C VAL A 70 0.51 -10.37 10.42
N ALA A 71 0.45 -9.04 10.36
CA ALA A 71 0.54 -8.18 11.54
C ALA A 71 -0.63 -8.39 12.51
N ASP A 72 -1.85 -8.62 12.01
CA ASP A 72 -3.02 -8.89 12.85
C ASP A 72 -2.92 -10.24 13.54
N VAL A 73 -2.41 -11.28 12.86
CA VAL A 73 -2.09 -12.58 13.48
C VAL A 73 -1.02 -12.44 14.55
N LEU A 74 0.04 -11.69 14.27
CA LEU A 74 1.15 -11.51 15.20
C LEU A 74 0.71 -10.88 16.52
N ARG A 75 -0.32 -10.02 16.53
CA ARG A 75 -0.80 -9.36 17.76
C ARG A 75 -1.01 -10.35 18.92
N ASP A 76 -1.64 -11.48 18.64
CA ASP A 76 -2.05 -12.47 19.64
C ASP A 76 -1.19 -13.75 19.60
N ALA A 77 -0.22 -13.82 18.69
CA ALA A 77 0.69 -14.95 18.55
C ALA A 77 1.75 -14.99 19.68
N PRO A 78 2.27 -16.17 20.04
CA PRO A 78 3.45 -16.23 20.92
C PRO A 78 4.67 -15.55 20.29
N ALA A 79 5.66 -15.21 21.13
CA ALA A 79 7.01 -14.90 20.65
C ALA A 79 7.60 -16.14 19.96
N ASP A 80 8.53 -15.92 19.03
CA ASP A 80 9.23 -16.98 18.28
C ASP A 80 8.30 -17.93 17.49
N ILE A 81 7.09 -17.47 17.15
CA ILE A 81 6.15 -18.24 16.33
C ILE A 81 6.82 -18.76 15.05
N GLY A 82 6.66 -20.07 14.81
CA GLY A 82 7.25 -20.74 13.66
C GLY A 82 6.65 -20.28 12.34
N ALA A 83 7.45 -20.24 11.27
CA ALA A 83 7.00 -19.77 9.96
C ALA A 83 5.77 -20.52 9.44
N LYS A 84 5.74 -21.85 9.57
CA LYS A 84 4.62 -22.69 9.14
C LYS A 84 3.34 -22.37 9.91
N GLU A 85 3.44 -22.20 11.22
CA GLU A 85 2.30 -21.89 12.09
C GLU A 85 1.74 -20.51 11.78
N LEU A 86 2.61 -19.50 11.68
CA LEU A 86 2.23 -18.14 11.29
C LEU A 86 1.49 -18.12 9.96
N THR A 87 2.01 -18.81 8.93
CA THR A 87 1.35 -18.90 7.62
C THR A 87 -0.03 -19.56 7.71
N GLN A 88 -0.19 -20.63 8.50
CA GLN A 88 -1.49 -21.29 8.64
C GLN A 88 -2.53 -20.39 9.32
N LEU A 89 -2.13 -19.68 10.39
CA LEU A 89 -3.00 -18.70 11.04
C LEU A 89 -3.36 -17.55 10.09
N ALA A 90 -2.38 -17.02 9.35
CA ALA A 90 -2.58 -15.96 8.36
C ALA A 90 -3.52 -16.38 7.22
N LEU A 91 -3.45 -17.63 6.75
CA LEU A 91 -4.42 -18.15 5.78
C LEU A 91 -5.83 -18.20 6.37
N GLY A 92 -5.97 -18.57 7.64
CA GLY A 92 -7.25 -18.54 8.36
C GLY A 92 -7.84 -17.13 8.44
N VAL A 93 -7.06 -16.19 8.96
CA VAL A 93 -7.45 -14.78 9.11
C VAL A 93 -7.70 -14.13 7.74
N GLY A 94 -6.85 -14.38 6.76
CA GLY A 94 -7.01 -13.86 5.40
C GLY A 94 -8.32 -14.31 4.75
N ARG A 95 -8.71 -15.58 4.91
CA ARG A 95 -10.03 -16.06 4.43
C ARG A 95 -11.18 -15.35 5.13
N GLN A 96 -11.06 -15.06 6.42
CA GLN A 96 -12.07 -14.26 7.15
C GLN A 96 -12.14 -12.83 6.61
N TYR A 97 -10.99 -12.21 6.33
CA TYR A 97 -10.93 -10.85 5.78
C TYR A 97 -11.60 -10.78 4.41
N VAL A 98 -11.33 -11.75 3.53
CA VAL A 98 -12.02 -11.88 2.23
C VAL A 98 -13.53 -12.01 2.43
N ALA A 99 -13.97 -12.92 3.31
CA ALA A 99 -15.39 -13.13 3.57
C ALA A 99 -16.10 -11.89 4.15
N GLN A 100 -15.37 -11.04 4.88
CA GLN A 100 -15.86 -9.79 5.45
C GLN A 100 -15.71 -8.58 4.50
N GLY A 101 -15.14 -8.77 3.30
CA GLY A 101 -14.86 -7.68 2.36
C GLY A 101 -13.82 -6.67 2.88
N ARG A 102 -12.92 -7.11 3.77
CA ARG A 102 -11.87 -6.27 4.39
C ARG A 102 -10.61 -6.14 3.54
N VAL A 103 -10.44 -7.00 2.54
CA VAL A 103 -9.39 -6.93 1.51
C VAL A 103 -10.05 -6.85 0.14
N ARG A 104 -9.35 -6.25 -0.83
CA ARG A 104 -9.92 -5.99 -2.18
C ARG A 104 -10.14 -7.25 -3.00
N SER A 105 -9.32 -8.26 -2.81
CA SER A 105 -9.39 -9.53 -3.53
C SER A 105 -8.90 -10.68 -2.64
N SER A 106 -8.92 -11.90 -3.16
CA SER A 106 -8.29 -13.05 -2.49
C SER A 106 -6.78 -13.15 -2.72
N GLU A 107 -6.22 -12.35 -3.64
CA GLU A 107 -4.80 -12.36 -3.99
C GLU A 107 -3.83 -12.14 -2.81
N PRO A 108 -4.08 -11.20 -1.87
CA PRO A 108 -3.18 -11.03 -0.71
C PRO A 108 -3.14 -12.26 0.21
N VAL A 109 -4.13 -13.15 0.12
CA VAL A 109 -4.20 -14.39 0.91
C VAL A 109 -3.39 -15.49 0.23
N SER A 110 -2.07 -15.32 0.25
CA SER A 110 -1.12 -16.20 -0.43
C SER A 110 0.03 -16.60 0.49
N THR A 111 0.43 -17.87 0.43
CA THR A 111 1.59 -18.38 1.16
C THR A 111 2.89 -17.67 0.77
N LEU A 112 3.01 -17.27 -0.50
CA LEU A 112 4.18 -16.55 -1.00
C LEU A 112 4.27 -15.15 -0.37
N LEU A 113 3.18 -14.39 -0.42
CA LEU A 113 3.13 -13.04 0.16
C LEU A 113 3.28 -13.06 1.67
N PHE A 114 2.75 -14.08 2.36
CA PHE A 114 2.95 -14.24 3.80
C PHE A 114 4.39 -14.61 4.17
N ALA A 115 5.12 -15.31 3.30
CA ALA A 115 6.55 -15.54 3.51
C ALA A 115 7.32 -14.22 3.48
N THR A 116 7.03 -13.33 2.52
CA THR A 116 7.66 -12.00 2.46
C THR A 116 7.21 -11.10 3.61
N ALA A 117 5.91 -11.09 3.94
CA ALA A 117 5.38 -10.37 5.09
C ALA A 117 6.06 -10.77 6.41
N ARG A 118 6.38 -12.06 6.56
CA ARG A 118 7.16 -12.55 7.72
C ARG A 118 8.59 -12.01 7.72
N GLN A 119 9.24 -11.90 6.56
CA GLN A 119 10.57 -11.28 6.47
C GLN A 119 10.52 -9.82 6.89
N VAL A 120 9.50 -9.07 6.44
CA VAL A 120 9.25 -7.70 6.90
C VAL A 120 9.04 -7.68 8.41
N ALA A 121 8.18 -8.54 8.96
CA ALA A 121 7.94 -8.59 10.40
C ALA A 121 9.20 -8.90 11.23
N ALA A 122 10.05 -9.81 10.75
CA ALA A 122 11.34 -10.13 11.38
C ALA A 122 12.31 -8.93 11.35
N ASP A 123 12.40 -8.24 10.21
CA ASP A 123 13.21 -7.02 10.07
C ASP A 123 12.73 -5.88 10.99
N GLN A 124 11.44 -5.87 11.32
CA GLN A 124 10.84 -4.96 12.31
C GLN A 124 10.92 -5.51 13.75
N HIS A 125 11.64 -6.62 13.98
CA HIS A 125 11.83 -7.31 15.25
C HIS A 125 10.53 -7.83 15.90
N LEU A 126 9.50 -8.11 15.13
CA LEU A 126 8.15 -8.43 15.63
C LEU A 126 7.94 -9.92 15.95
N ILE A 127 9.00 -10.72 15.87
CA ILE A 127 8.95 -12.16 16.11
C ILE A 127 9.65 -12.51 17.43
N GLU A 128 10.84 -11.96 17.63
CA GLU A 128 11.69 -12.22 18.78
C GLU A 128 11.08 -11.70 20.08
N PRO A 129 11.34 -12.35 21.23
CA PRO A 129 10.81 -11.93 22.51
C PRO A 129 11.38 -10.57 22.93
N GLY A 130 10.54 -9.77 23.59
CA GLY A 130 10.93 -8.50 24.17
C GLY A 130 9.81 -7.95 25.07
N PRO A 131 10.13 -7.17 26.11
CA PRO A 131 9.13 -6.64 27.04
C PRO A 131 8.10 -5.72 26.37
N ASP A 132 8.44 -5.15 25.20
CA ASP A 132 7.62 -4.24 24.41
C ASP A 132 7.01 -4.90 23.16
N LEU A 133 7.16 -6.22 22.97
CA LEU A 133 6.77 -6.91 21.73
C LEU A 133 5.31 -6.65 21.34
N ALA A 134 4.39 -6.69 22.31
CA ALA A 134 2.98 -6.41 22.07
C ALA A 134 2.75 -4.97 21.58
N ALA A 135 3.46 -3.99 22.17
CA ALA A 135 3.36 -2.60 21.77
C ALA A 135 3.91 -2.39 20.35
N ARG A 136 5.06 -3.00 20.02
CA ARG A 136 5.66 -2.92 18.68
C ARG A 136 4.78 -3.57 17.61
N ARG A 137 4.16 -4.72 17.89
CA ARG A 137 3.20 -5.38 16.99
C ARG A 137 1.96 -4.52 16.74
N ASN A 138 1.42 -3.90 17.79
CA ASN A 138 0.27 -2.99 17.66
C ASN A 138 0.62 -1.74 16.85
N ALA A 139 1.77 -1.13 17.10
CA ALA A 139 2.24 0.04 16.35
C ALA A 139 2.44 -0.28 14.87
N PHE A 140 3.08 -1.42 14.55
CA PHE A 140 3.29 -1.84 13.17
C PHE A 140 1.98 -2.13 12.43
N ARG A 141 1.04 -2.83 13.08
CA ARG A 141 -0.30 -3.03 12.51
C ARG A 141 -1.02 -1.71 12.23
N GLN A 142 -0.90 -0.75 13.14
CA GLN A 142 -1.52 0.57 12.95
C GLN A 142 -0.89 1.31 11.76
N GLU A 143 0.44 1.28 11.64
CA GLU A 143 1.15 1.86 10.50
C GLU A 143 0.67 1.27 9.16
N LEU A 144 0.55 -0.06 9.06
CA LEU A 144 0.05 -0.71 7.84
C LEU A 144 -1.39 -0.28 7.50
N ARG A 145 -2.23 -0.09 8.52
CA ARG A 145 -3.62 0.39 8.33
C ARG A 145 -3.67 1.83 7.88
N ASP A 146 -2.75 2.67 8.34
CA ASP A 146 -2.65 4.05 7.90
C ASP A 146 -2.20 4.10 6.44
N ILE A 147 -1.21 3.29 6.04
CA ILE A 147 -0.80 3.13 4.64
C ILE A 147 -1.96 2.64 3.75
N LEU A 148 -2.73 1.63 4.20
CA LEU A 148 -3.91 1.15 3.46
C LEU A 148 -5.02 2.21 3.37
N ARG A 149 -5.12 3.11 4.37
CA ARG A 149 -6.01 4.27 4.30
C ARG A 149 -5.55 5.26 3.23
N ASP A 150 -4.25 5.51 3.12
CA ASP A 150 -3.69 6.37 2.08
C ASP A 150 -3.94 5.77 0.68
N PHE A 151 -3.82 4.45 0.53
CA PHE A 151 -4.20 3.77 -0.72
C PHE A 151 -5.68 3.97 -1.07
N ASN A 152 -6.59 3.92 -0.09
CA ASN A 152 -8.02 4.20 -0.34
C ASN A 152 -8.23 5.64 -0.86
N HIS A 153 -7.48 6.60 -0.33
CA HIS A 153 -7.52 7.99 -0.79
C HIS A 153 -7.03 8.14 -2.24
N VAL A 154 -5.88 7.55 -2.56
CA VAL A 154 -5.34 7.55 -3.92
C VAL A 154 -6.29 6.85 -4.91
N GLU A 155 -6.88 5.72 -4.51
CA GLU A 155 -7.89 5.00 -5.31
C GLU A 155 -9.12 5.87 -5.58
N GLN A 156 -9.62 6.59 -4.58
CA GLN A 156 -10.75 7.48 -4.73
C GLN A 156 -10.47 8.59 -5.77
N ILE A 157 -9.29 9.21 -5.71
CA ILE A 157 -8.84 10.21 -6.68
C ILE A 157 -8.73 9.58 -8.08
N ALA A 158 -8.10 8.41 -8.20
CA ALA A 158 -7.95 7.70 -9.47
C ALA A 158 -9.31 7.38 -10.10
N ARG A 159 -10.27 6.89 -9.31
CA ARG A 159 -11.63 6.57 -9.74
C ARG A 159 -12.42 7.81 -10.18
N HIS A 160 -12.40 8.88 -9.39
CA HIS A 160 -13.08 10.14 -9.76
C HIS A 160 -12.59 10.66 -11.11
N ARG A 161 -11.28 10.60 -11.35
CA ARG A 161 -10.68 11.04 -12.61
C ARG A 161 -11.02 10.11 -13.77
N PHE A 162 -11.04 8.79 -13.55
CA PHE A 162 -11.45 7.84 -14.57
C PHE A 162 -12.90 8.10 -15.02
N VAL A 163 -13.82 8.29 -14.07
CA VAL A 163 -15.22 8.59 -14.36
C VAL A 163 -15.37 9.91 -15.13
N ALA A 164 -14.68 10.98 -14.70
CA ALA A 164 -14.72 12.27 -15.39
C ALA A 164 -14.27 12.16 -16.86
N ARG A 165 -13.16 11.45 -17.11
CA ARG A 165 -12.66 11.21 -18.48
C ARG A 165 -13.64 10.40 -19.34
N GLU A 166 -14.26 9.37 -18.76
CA GLU A 166 -15.26 8.57 -19.48
C GLU A 166 -16.49 9.40 -19.86
N ILE A 167 -16.93 10.32 -19.00
CA ILE A 167 -18.02 11.24 -19.29
C ILE A 167 -17.64 12.19 -20.45
N GLU A 168 -16.47 12.83 -20.37
CA GLU A 168 -15.95 13.72 -21.43
C GLU A 168 -15.84 12.98 -22.78
N ALA A 169 -15.27 11.77 -22.77
CA ALA A 169 -15.12 10.96 -23.97
C ALA A 169 -16.46 10.52 -24.58
N ARG A 170 -17.49 10.32 -23.76
CA ARG A 170 -18.86 10.03 -24.24
C ARG A 170 -19.51 11.27 -24.84
N GLN A 171 -19.39 12.43 -24.20
CA GLN A 171 -19.91 13.70 -24.71
C GLN A 171 -19.28 14.07 -26.06
N ALA A 172 -17.96 13.94 -26.18
CA ALA A 172 -17.25 14.20 -27.44
C ALA A 172 -17.71 13.28 -28.59
N ARG A 173 -17.95 11.99 -28.29
CA ARG A 173 -18.51 11.03 -29.27
C ARG A 173 -19.93 11.40 -29.71
N GLN A 174 -20.78 11.87 -28.80
CA GLN A 174 -22.15 12.30 -29.11
C GLN A 174 -22.16 13.59 -29.94
N ALA A 175 -21.34 14.59 -29.58
CA ALA A 175 -21.21 15.83 -30.35
C ALA A 175 -20.67 15.59 -31.77
N GLY A 176 -19.68 14.70 -31.91
CA GLY A 176 -19.14 14.32 -33.23
C GLY A 176 -20.12 13.53 -34.11
N SER A 177 -21.13 12.89 -33.52
CA SER A 177 -22.20 12.19 -34.26
C SER A 177 -23.34 13.11 -34.68
N GLN A 178 -23.54 14.27 -34.02
CA GLN A 178 -24.57 15.25 -34.38
C GLN A 178 -24.10 16.26 -35.43
N ALA A 179 -22.78 16.36 -35.65
CA ALA A 179 -22.16 17.25 -36.63
C ALA A 179 -21.92 16.59 -38.02
N ARG A 180 -22.39 15.35 -38.23
CA ARG A 180 -22.37 14.62 -39.51
C ARG A 180 -23.78 14.41 -40.01
#